data_AF-A0A1Y0GXT4-F1
#
_entry.id   AF-A0A1Y0GXT4-F1
#
_cell.length_a   1.000
_cell.length_b   1.000
_cell.length_c   1.000
_cell.angle_alpha   90.00
_cell.angle_beta   90.00
_cell.angle_gamma   90.00
#
_symmetry.space_group_name_H-M   'P 1'
#
loop_
_entity.id
_entity.type
_entity.pdbx_description
1 polymer ?
#
loop_
_entity_poly.entity_id
_entity_poly.type
_entity_poly.pdbx_seq_one_letter_code
_entity_poly.pdbx_strand_id
1 'polypeptide(L)'
;MSDKNVLRQHSARSLVSLYTVIIGVSLTFGIAGLIDPKAGLSSISVSAIKLFLAYLATLFPFYHGALRHLDDAYFENPISVDKRGILIVDFCLLFLHALGFVVLSVLLKLPIDFAHVLLTILTIDVIWGFITYFGSEGKKSFNATLKWALLNFFAVGLGTCYLAVNGILFAAGKVPTGMHVVILVFALFRTVLDYIICGSFYFPREPEPAKD
;
A
#
# COMPACT_ATOMS: atom_id res chain seq x y z
N MET A 1 32.54 1.04 -5.58
CA MET A 1 31.33 1.36 -4.78
C MET A 1 31.79 1.66 -3.36
N SER A 2 31.36 2.76 -2.74
CA SER A 2 31.77 3.10 -1.37
C SER A 2 31.21 2.10 -0.36
N ASP A 3 31.95 1.72 0.68
CA ASP A 3 31.49 0.85 1.78
C ASP A 3 30.14 1.30 2.37
N LYS A 4 29.89 2.62 2.38
CA LYS A 4 28.62 3.20 2.83
C LYS A 4 27.42 2.75 1.98
N ASN A 5 27.60 2.58 0.67
CA ASN A 5 26.53 2.12 -0.22
C ASN A 5 26.20 0.65 0.00
N VAL A 6 27.22 -0.17 0.29
CA VAL A 6 27.05 -1.59 0.62
C VAL A 6 26.22 -1.74 1.90
N LEU A 7 26.56 -0.99 2.96
CA LEU A 7 25.80 -0.99 4.21
C LEU A 7 24.33 -0.56 4.01
N ARG A 8 24.08 0.50 3.22
CA ARG A 8 22.71 0.95 2.89
C ARG A 8 21.91 -0.13 2.18
N GLN A 9 22.51 -0.84 1.23
CA GLN A 9 21.85 -1.95 0.54
C GLN A 9 21.53 -3.10 1.49
N HIS A 10 22.42 -3.44 2.44
CA HIS A 10 22.11 -4.44 3.46
C HIS A 10 20.92 -4.03 4.33
N SER A 11 20.85 -2.76 4.75
CA SER A 11 19.70 -2.24 5.49
C SER A 11 18.41 -2.28 4.65
N ALA A 12 18.46 -1.89 3.37
CA ALA A 12 17.31 -1.96 2.47
C ALA A 12 16.83 -3.41 2.26
N ARG A 13 17.75 -4.39 2.10
CA ARG A 13 17.39 -5.82 2.02
C ARG A 13 16.72 -6.32 3.30
N SER A 14 17.21 -5.87 4.46
CA SER A 14 16.59 -6.20 5.74
C SER A 14 15.16 -5.65 5.83
N LEU A 15 14.95 -4.41 5.39
CA LEU A 15 13.60 -3.80 5.31
C LEU A 15 12.69 -4.58 4.35
N VAL A 16 13.14 -4.91 3.14
CA VAL A 16 12.38 -5.75 2.18
C VAL A 16 11.99 -7.09 2.80
N SER A 17 12.91 -7.73 3.51
CA SER A 17 12.68 -9.03 4.15
C SER A 17 11.63 -8.92 5.25
N LEU A 18 11.79 -7.95 6.15
CA LEU A 18 10.84 -7.70 7.24
C LEU A 18 9.44 -7.36 6.70
N TYR A 19 9.37 -6.48 5.70
CA TYR A 19 8.12 -6.06 5.07
C TYR A 19 7.40 -7.26 4.42
N THR A 20 8.13 -8.08 3.66
CA THR A 20 7.60 -9.32 3.05
C THR A 20 7.05 -10.29 4.09
N VAL A 21 7.76 -10.49 5.21
CA VAL A 21 7.29 -11.37 6.30
C VAL A 21 5.98 -10.85 6.89
N ILE A 22 5.89 -9.55 7.20
CA ILE A 22 4.68 -8.97 7.80
C ILE A 22 3.50 -9.04 6.81
N ILE A 23 3.73 -8.82 5.52
CA ILE A 23 2.71 -8.97 4.48
C ILE A 23 2.23 -10.42 4.36
N GLY A 24 3.12 -11.40 4.46
CA GLY A 24 2.75 -12.83 4.51
C GLY A 24 1.92 -13.18 5.75
N VAL A 25 2.29 -12.65 6.92
CA VAL A 25 1.51 -12.79 8.16
C VAL A 25 0.13 -12.16 8.01
N SER A 26 0.07 -10.94 7.46
CA SER A 26 -1.19 -10.22 7.20
C SER A 26 -2.11 -11.03 6.30
N LEU A 27 -1.60 -11.61 5.20
CA LEU A 27 -2.35 -12.47 4.30
C LEU A 27 -2.87 -13.73 5.00
N THR A 28 -2.02 -14.36 5.83
CA THR A 28 -2.40 -15.53 6.63
C THR A 28 -3.55 -15.21 7.58
N PHE A 29 -3.48 -14.08 8.27
CA PHE A 29 -4.58 -13.61 9.12
C PHE A 29 -5.83 -13.26 8.34
N GLY A 30 -5.71 -12.70 7.13
CA GLY A 30 -6.86 -12.43 6.27
C GLY A 30 -7.59 -13.70 5.86
N ILE A 31 -6.85 -14.74 5.45
CA ILE A 31 -7.42 -16.04 5.09
C ILE A 31 -8.04 -16.71 6.31
N ALA A 32 -7.33 -16.74 7.44
CA ALA A 32 -7.84 -17.33 8.68
C ALA A 32 -9.08 -16.57 9.20
N GLY A 33 -9.13 -15.25 9.06
CA GLY A 33 -10.23 -14.40 9.49
C GLY A 33 -11.55 -14.63 8.73
N LEU A 34 -11.49 -15.25 7.54
CA LEU A 34 -12.67 -15.67 6.79
C LEU A 34 -13.41 -16.84 7.45
N ILE A 35 -12.70 -17.69 8.20
CA ILE A 35 -13.22 -18.95 8.76
C ILE A 35 -13.26 -18.85 10.29
N ASP A 36 -14.44 -18.97 10.87
CA ASP A 36 -14.58 -19.21 12.31
C ASP A 36 -14.18 -20.65 12.63
N PRO A 37 -13.18 -20.90 13.50
CA PRO A 37 -12.74 -22.26 13.85
C PRO A 37 -13.85 -23.14 14.43
N LYS A 38 -14.88 -22.57 15.05
CA LYS A 38 -15.99 -23.30 15.66
C LYS A 38 -17.09 -23.65 14.66
N ALA A 39 -17.37 -22.75 13.72
CA ALA A 39 -18.46 -22.91 12.74
C ALA A 39 -17.98 -23.40 11.37
N GLY A 40 -16.66 -23.45 11.13
CA GLY A 40 -16.07 -23.91 9.88
C GLY A 40 -16.50 -23.06 8.69
N LEU A 41 -16.66 -23.69 7.52
CA LEU A 41 -17.00 -22.99 6.26
C LEU A 41 -18.38 -22.31 6.28
N SER A 42 -19.29 -22.73 7.15
CA SER A 42 -20.62 -22.12 7.29
C SER A 42 -20.57 -20.67 7.81
N SER A 43 -19.46 -20.29 8.45
CA SER A 43 -19.23 -18.93 8.97
C SER A 43 -18.80 -17.91 7.91
N ILE A 44 -18.49 -18.37 6.69
CA ILE A 44 -18.00 -17.50 5.62
C ILE A 44 -19.15 -16.62 5.14
N SER A 45 -19.10 -15.35 5.52
CA SER A 45 -20.07 -14.36 5.06
C SER A 45 -19.66 -13.75 3.72
N VAL A 46 -20.65 -13.49 2.86
CA VAL A 46 -20.45 -12.78 1.58
C VAL A 46 -19.84 -11.38 1.80
N SER A 47 -20.18 -10.73 2.92
CA SER A 47 -19.58 -9.43 3.30
C SER A 47 -18.07 -9.56 3.55
N ALA A 48 -17.65 -10.60 4.29
CA ALA A 48 -16.24 -10.82 4.61
C ALA A 48 -15.42 -11.18 3.37
N ILE A 49 -15.95 -11.99 2.45
CA ILE A 49 -15.30 -12.27 1.18
C ILE A 49 -15.05 -10.97 0.40
N LYS A 50 -16.04 -10.08 0.31
CA LYS A 50 -15.90 -8.82 -0.43
C LYS A 50 -14.87 -7.89 0.20
N LEU A 51 -14.83 -7.78 1.54
CA LEU A 51 -13.79 -7.01 2.23
C LEU A 51 -12.40 -7.66 2.07
N PHE A 52 -12.31 -8.98 2.05
CA PHE A 52 -11.06 -9.69 1.78
C PHE A 52 -10.54 -9.43 0.37
N LEU A 53 -11.43 -9.44 -0.62
CA LEU A 53 -11.07 -9.05 -2.00
C LEU A 53 -10.63 -7.59 -2.08
N ALA A 54 -11.28 -6.68 -1.36
CA ALA A 54 -10.86 -5.27 -1.27
C ALA A 54 -9.48 -5.13 -0.62
N TYR A 55 -9.22 -5.91 0.42
CA TYR A 55 -7.93 -6.01 1.07
C TYR A 55 -6.85 -6.50 0.10
N LEU A 56 -7.08 -7.59 -0.64
CA LEU A 56 -6.13 -8.09 -1.64
C LEU A 56 -5.88 -7.07 -2.76
N ALA A 57 -6.95 -6.45 -3.26
CA ALA A 57 -6.87 -5.42 -4.28
C ALA A 57 -6.01 -4.24 -3.82
N THR A 58 -6.04 -3.88 -2.54
CA THR A 58 -5.20 -2.82 -1.97
C THR A 58 -3.77 -3.31 -1.70
N LEU A 59 -3.61 -4.51 -1.12
CA LEU A 59 -2.34 -5.04 -0.67
C LEU A 59 -1.35 -5.27 -1.81
N PHE A 60 -1.79 -5.86 -2.91
CA PHE A 60 -0.87 -6.21 -4.00
C PHE A 60 -0.16 -5.01 -4.65
N PRO A 61 -0.85 -3.96 -5.12
CA PRO A 61 -0.17 -2.80 -5.69
C PRO A 61 0.71 -2.06 -4.67
N PHE A 62 0.31 -2.02 -3.40
CA PHE A 62 1.13 -1.46 -2.32
C PHE A 62 2.42 -2.24 -2.11
N TYR A 63 2.32 -3.55 -1.96
CA TYR A 63 3.46 -4.43 -1.78
C TYR A 63 4.42 -4.34 -2.98
N HIS A 64 3.86 -4.46 -4.19
CA HIS A 64 4.65 -4.38 -5.42
C HIS A 64 5.30 -2.99 -5.58
N GLY A 65 4.57 -1.93 -5.28
CA GLY A 65 5.05 -0.55 -5.41
C GLY A 65 6.16 -0.23 -4.41
N ALA A 66 6.01 -0.66 -3.16
CA ALA A 66 7.01 -0.48 -2.12
C ALA A 66 8.31 -1.22 -2.45
N LEU A 67 8.22 -2.48 -2.88
CA LEU A 67 9.40 -3.24 -3.30
C LEU A 67 10.10 -2.59 -4.49
N ARG A 68 9.33 -2.21 -5.53
CA ARG A 68 9.90 -1.54 -6.71
C ARG A 68 10.57 -0.22 -6.35
N HIS A 69 9.99 0.54 -5.43
CA HIS A 69 10.60 1.77 -4.93
C HIS A 69 11.94 1.50 -4.23
N LEU A 70 11.98 0.52 -3.31
CA LEU A 70 13.22 0.17 -2.62
C LEU A 70 14.29 -0.32 -3.60
N ASP A 71 13.89 -1.11 -4.60
CA ASP A 71 14.77 -1.58 -5.68
C ASP A 71 15.37 -0.41 -6.49
N ASP A 72 14.53 0.52 -6.96
CA ASP A 72 14.98 1.69 -7.70
C ASP A 72 15.88 2.60 -6.85
N ALA A 73 15.45 2.94 -5.64
CA ALA A 73 16.10 3.94 -4.79
C ALA A 73 17.44 3.46 -4.20
N TYR A 74 17.60 2.16 -3.94
CA TYR A 74 18.76 1.64 -3.21
C TYR A 74 19.64 0.68 -4.02
N PHE A 75 19.13 0.06 -5.09
CA PHE A 75 19.88 -0.93 -5.87
C PHE A 75 20.20 -0.46 -7.29
N GLU A 76 19.21 0.00 -8.05
CA GLU A 76 19.42 0.41 -9.46
C GLU A 76 20.01 1.81 -9.57
N ASN A 77 19.43 2.77 -8.85
CA ASN A 77 19.77 4.18 -8.94
C ASN A 77 20.14 4.75 -7.57
N PRO A 78 21.16 4.19 -6.88
CA PRO A 78 21.48 4.57 -5.50
C PRO A 78 21.61 6.08 -5.38
N ILE A 79 20.78 6.67 -4.51
CA ILE A 79 20.75 8.12 -4.26
C ILE A 79 22.17 8.58 -3.86
N SER A 80 22.77 9.42 -4.69
CA SER A 80 24.16 9.90 -4.55
C SER A 80 24.39 10.82 -3.36
N VAL A 81 23.32 11.41 -2.82
CA VAL A 81 23.35 12.34 -1.68
C VAL A 81 23.29 11.55 -0.36
N ASP A 82 24.05 11.98 0.65
CA ASP A 82 24.11 11.39 2.01
C ASP A 82 22.82 11.63 2.82
N LYS A 83 21.66 11.32 2.24
CA LYS A 83 20.34 11.48 2.87
C LYS A 83 20.00 10.24 3.69
N ARG A 84 20.82 9.94 4.72
CA ARG A 84 20.56 8.84 5.68
C ARG A 84 19.16 8.87 6.26
N GLY A 85 18.60 10.08 6.43
CA GLY A 85 17.25 10.29 6.94
C GLY A 85 16.16 9.65 6.07
N ILE A 86 16.30 9.61 4.74
CA ILE A 86 15.26 9.07 3.85
C ILE A 86 15.06 7.57 4.10
N LEU A 87 16.13 6.81 4.26
CA LEU A 87 16.03 5.37 4.52
C LEU A 87 15.31 5.06 5.85
N ILE A 88 15.53 5.89 6.87
CA ILE A 88 14.83 5.75 8.16
C ILE A 88 13.34 6.06 7.98
N VAL A 89 13.01 7.10 7.20
CA VAL A 89 11.62 7.44 6.88
C VAL A 89 10.94 6.30 6.12
N ASP A 90 11.58 5.77 5.08
CA ASP A 90 11.07 4.60 4.33
C ASP A 90 10.84 3.41 5.28
N PHE A 91 11.79 3.14 6.16
CA PHE A 91 11.66 2.06 7.15
C PHE A 91 10.42 2.26 8.03
N CYS A 92 10.27 3.43 8.64
CA CYS A 92 9.17 3.71 9.56
C CYS A 92 7.81 3.67 8.84
N LEU A 93 7.70 4.31 7.68
CA LEU A 93 6.42 4.44 6.97
C LEU A 93 6.00 3.12 6.32
N LEU A 94 6.92 2.38 5.69
CA LEU A 94 6.60 1.05 5.16
C LEU A 94 6.29 0.04 6.27
N PHE A 95 6.99 0.11 7.40
CA PHE A 95 6.64 -0.73 8.55
C PHE A 95 5.22 -0.44 9.07
N LEU A 96 4.86 0.85 9.20
CA LEU A 96 3.50 1.25 9.57
C LEU A 96 2.44 0.79 8.56
N HIS A 97 2.74 0.82 7.26
CA HIS A 97 1.84 0.25 6.24
C HIS A 97 1.65 -1.24 6.44
N ALA A 98 2.73 -1.99 6.67
CA ALA A 98 2.66 -3.44 6.86
C ALA A 98 1.80 -3.79 8.10
N LEU A 99 1.96 -3.05 9.20
CA LEU A 99 1.10 -3.17 10.37
C LEU A 99 -0.36 -2.81 10.06
N GLY A 100 -0.59 -1.75 9.27
CA GLY A 100 -1.92 -1.38 8.79
C GLY A 100 -2.59 -2.52 8.03
N PHE A 101 -1.87 -3.22 7.16
CA PHE A 101 -2.41 -4.39 6.45
C PHE A 101 -2.75 -5.54 7.41
N VAL A 102 -1.94 -5.79 8.45
CA VAL A 102 -2.29 -6.76 9.51
C VAL A 102 -3.60 -6.35 10.20
N VAL A 103 -3.78 -5.07 10.49
CA VAL A 103 -5.03 -4.58 11.09
C VAL A 103 -6.22 -4.74 10.11
N LEU A 104 -6.06 -4.41 8.83
CA LEU A 104 -7.12 -4.62 7.83
C LEU A 104 -7.55 -6.09 7.74
N SER A 105 -6.59 -7.02 7.83
CA SER A 105 -6.86 -8.44 7.68
C SER A 105 -7.63 -9.05 8.85
N VAL A 106 -7.60 -8.42 10.03
CA VAL A 106 -8.45 -8.82 11.17
C VAL A 106 -9.82 -8.13 11.18
N LEU A 107 -9.99 -7.05 10.41
CA LEU A 107 -11.23 -6.25 10.34
C LEU A 107 -12.20 -6.67 9.22
N LEU A 108 -12.01 -7.86 8.62
CA LEU A 108 -12.83 -8.34 7.49
C LEU A 108 -14.32 -8.50 7.79
N LYS A 109 -14.75 -8.43 9.05
CA LYS A 109 -16.16 -8.50 9.47
C LYS A 109 -16.72 -7.14 9.93
N LEU A 110 -15.89 -6.10 9.92
CA LEU A 110 -16.18 -4.78 10.47
C LEU A 110 -15.98 -3.70 9.37
N PRO A 111 -16.96 -3.50 8.48
CA PRO A 111 -16.79 -2.64 7.30
C PRO A 111 -16.47 -1.18 7.62
N ILE A 112 -17.00 -0.63 8.71
CA ILE A 112 -16.71 0.75 9.13
C ILE A 112 -15.24 0.86 9.55
N ASP A 113 -14.78 0.00 10.46
CA ASP A 113 -13.40 0.02 10.93
C ASP A 113 -12.42 -0.29 9.79
N PHE A 114 -12.77 -1.25 8.92
CA PHE A 114 -12.01 -1.56 7.72
C PHE A 114 -11.83 -0.33 6.84
N ALA A 115 -12.90 0.43 6.57
CA ALA A 115 -12.80 1.64 5.75
C ALA A 115 -11.92 2.71 6.39
N HIS A 116 -12.03 2.93 7.70
CA HIS A 116 -11.18 3.90 8.41
C HIS A 116 -9.70 3.53 8.35
N VAL A 117 -9.38 2.26 8.61
CA VAL A 117 -8.00 1.77 8.55
C VAL A 117 -7.48 1.83 7.11
N LEU A 118 -8.30 1.49 6.12
CA LEU A 118 -7.94 1.61 4.70
C LEU A 118 -7.57 3.05 4.35
N LEU A 119 -8.43 4.02 4.68
CA LEU A 119 -8.14 5.43 4.41
C LEU A 119 -6.93 5.94 5.19
N THR A 120 -6.70 5.43 6.40
CA THR A 120 -5.51 5.77 7.20
C THR A 120 -4.23 5.29 6.49
N ILE A 121 -4.20 4.06 6.01
CA ILE A 121 -3.06 3.51 5.25
C ILE A 121 -2.82 4.32 3.99
N LEU A 122 -3.87 4.63 3.22
CA LEU A 122 -3.76 5.46 2.02
C LEU A 122 -3.24 6.87 2.37
N THR A 123 -3.65 7.45 3.49
CA THR A 123 -3.17 8.77 3.95
C THR A 123 -1.69 8.74 4.30
N ILE A 124 -1.23 7.71 5.02
CA ILE A 124 0.19 7.51 5.31
C ILE A 124 0.98 7.37 4.01
N ASP A 125 0.42 6.68 3.00
CA ASP A 125 1.05 6.50 1.70
C ASP A 125 1.18 7.80 0.91
N VAL A 126 0.17 8.66 0.98
CA VAL A 126 0.24 10.02 0.40
C VAL A 126 1.39 10.81 1.03
N ILE A 127 1.48 10.79 2.36
CA ILE A 127 2.56 11.49 3.09
C ILE A 127 3.92 10.93 2.67
N TRP A 128 4.06 9.61 2.67
CA TRP A 128 5.28 8.93 2.23
C TRP A 128 5.65 9.32 0.80
N GLY A 129 4.72 9.20 -0.15
CA GLY A 129 4.96 9.52 -1.55
C GLY A 129 5.40 10.96 -1.78
N PHE A 130 4.83 11.93 -1.05
CA PHE A 130 5.30 13.32 -1.11
C PHE A 130 6.70 13.49 -0.49
N ILE A 131 6.99 12.90 0.66
CA ILE A 131 8.33 12.97 1.27
C ILE A 131 9.37 12.37 0.31
N THR A 132 9.09 11.22 -0.26
CA THR A 132 9.96 10.54 -1.22
C THR A 132 10.16 11.35 -2.49
N TYR A 133 9.10 11.99 -2.99
CA TYR A 133 9.16 12.90 -4.13
C TYR A 133 10.07 14.09 -3.85
N PHE A 134 9.89 14.82 -2.74
CA PHE A 134 10.73 15.98 -2.42
C PHE A 134 12.15 15.60 -1.96
N GLY A 135 12.33 14.39 -1.40
CA GLY A 135 13.60 13.89 -0.89
C GLY A 135 14.54 13.38 -1.97
N SER A 136 14.00 12.86 -3.07
CA SER A 136 14.78 12.43 -4.24
C SER A 136 15.25 13.66 -5.02
N GLU A 137 16.40 13.64 -5.71
CA GLU A 137 16.81 14.76 -6.59
C GLU A 137 16.80 14.31 -8.05
N GLY A 138 15.86 14.82 -8.85
CA GLY A 138 16.03 15.03 -10.30
C GLY A 138 16.10 13.82 -11.24
N LYS A 139 15.62 12.62 -10.90
CA LYS A 139 15.65 11.45 -11.82
C LYS A 139 14.27 11.04 -12.31
N LYS A 140 14.19 10.44 -13.52
CA LYS A 140 12.96 9.99 -14.23
C LYS A 140 11.95 9.19 -13.37
N SER A 141 12.38 8.51 -12.29
CA SER A 141 11.46 7.83 -11.36
C SER A 141 10.56 8.78 -10.55
N PHE A 142 10.86 10.08 -10.54
CA PHE A 142 10.06 11.15 -9.93
C PHE A 142 8.58 11.14 -10.33
N ASN A 143 8.32 10.92 -11.62
CA ASN A 143 6.96 11.02 -12.14
C ASN A 143 6.09 9.88 -11.63
N ALA A 144 6.66 8.71 -11.33
CA ALA A 144 5.89 7.57 -10.85
C ALA A 144 5.44 7.77 -9.40
N THR A 145 6.36 8.16 -8.50
CA THR A 145 6.04 8.41 -7.09
C THR A 145 5.01 9.52 -6.93
N LEU A 146 5.13 10.62 -7.69
CA LEU A 146 4.13 11.70 -7.65
C LEU A 146 2.76 11.23 -8.15
N LYS A 147 2.70 10.51 -9.28
CA LYS A 147 1.45 9.97 -9.81
C LYS A 147 0.77 9.05 -8.80
N TRP A 148 1.54 8.17 -8.14
CA TRP A 148 1.05 7.29 -7.09
C TRP A 148 0.53 8.09 -5.88
N ALA A 149 1.28 9.06 -5.38
CA ALA A 149 0.86 9.93 -4.28
C ALA A 149 -0.44 10.70 -4.61
N LEU A 150 -0.54 11.27 -5.81
CA LEU A 150 -1.74 11.97 -6.27
C LEU A 150 -2.95 11.04 -6.40
N LEU A 151 -2.77 9.84 -6.96
CA LEU A 151 -3.84 8.85 -7.08
C LEU A 151 -4.42 8.51 -5.70
N ASN A 152 -3.56 8.26 -4.72
CA ASN A 152 -4.00 7.99 -3.36
C ASN A 152 -4.60 9.21 -2.68
N PHE A 153 -4.09 10.41 -2.93
CA PHE A 153 -4.66 11.64 -2.38
C PHE A 153 -6.12 11.80 -2.82
N PHE A 154 -6.41 11.58 -4.10
CA PHE A 154 -7.79 11.58 -4.60
C PHE A 154 -8.62 10.43 -4.01
N ALA A 155 -8.04 9.24 -3.88
CA ALA A 155 -8.73 8.10 -3.25
C ALA A 155 -9.11 8.38 -1.79
N VAL A 156 -8.19 8.97 -1.00
CA VAL A 156 -8.44 9.42 0.38
C VAL A 156 -9.56 10.45 0.40
N GLY A 157 -9.48 11.49 -0.43
CA GLY A 157 -10.51 12.52 -0.51
C GLY A 157 -11.91 11.95 -0.81
N LEU A 158 -12.01 11.09 -1.82
CA LEU A 158 -13.27 10.43 -2.19
C LEU A 158 -13.81 9.54 -1.06
N GLY A 159 -12.95 8.74 -0.44
CA GLY A 159 -13.33 7.88 0.68
C GLY A 159 -13.79 8.68 1.90
N THR A 160 -13.06 9.72 2.28
CA THR A 160 -13.43 10.63 3.38
C THR A 160 -14.75 11.33 3.09
N CYS A 161 -14.97 11.83 1.88
CA CYS A 161 -16.25 12.41 1.47
C CYS A 161 -17.40 11.39 1.60
N TYR A 162 -17.18 10.14 1.16
CA TYR A 162 -18.18 9.07 1.32
C TYR A 162 -18.51 8.82 2.80
N LEU A 163 -17.51 8.72 3.68
CA LEU A 163 -17.74 8.52 5.12
C LEU A 163 -18.47 9.72 5.75
N ALA A 164 -18.12 10.95 5.33
CA ALA A 164 -18.75 12.18 5.82
C ALA A 164 -20.24 12.27 5.42
N VAL A 165 -20.56 12.03 4.15
CA VAL A 165 -21.95 12.07 3.64
C VAL A 165 -22.84 11.03 4.32
N ASN A 166 -22.27 9.89 4.71
CA ASN A 166 -22.99 8.84 5.44
C ASN A 166 -22.96 9.01 6.98
N GLY A 167 -22.38 10.10 7.49
CA GLY A 167 -22.35 10.39 8.93
C GLY A 167 -21.52 9.41 9.77
N ILE A 168 -20.57 8.70 9.15
CA ILE A 168 -19.74 7.67 9.79
C ILE A 168 -18.26 8.06 9.90
N LEU A 169 -17.91 9.31 9.59
CA LEU A 169 -16.51 9.78 9.63
C LEU A 169 -15.92 9.86 11.06
N PHE A 170 -16.73 10.26 12.05
CA PHE A 170 -16.27 10.48 13.43
C PHE A 170 -17.03 9.66 14.47
N ALA A 171 -18.08 8.95 14.06
CA ALA A 171 -18.96 8.24 14.97
C ALA A 171 -19.23 6.82 14.45
N ALA A 172 -19.45 5.90 15.40
CA ALA A 172 -20.00 4.59 15.11
C ALA A 172 -21.47 4.73 14.70
N GLY A 173 -21.70 5.10 13.44
CA GLY A 173 -23.03 5.16 12.85
C GLY A 173 -23.52 3.76 12.45
N LYS A 174 -24.78 3.69 12.01
CA LYS A 174 -25.31 2.46 11.41
C LYS A 174 -24.53 2.16 10.13
N VAL A 175 -24.05 0.93 10.00
CA VAL A 175 -23.37 0.46 8.77
C VAL A 175 -24.29 0.65 7.58
N PRO A 176 -23.94 1.48 6.58
CA PRO A 176 -24.74 1.64 5.38
C PRO A 176 -24.92 0.29 4.67
N THR A 177 -26.13 0.01 4.20
CA THR A 177 -26.41 -1.20 3.43
C THR A 177 -25.52 -1.23 2.20
N GLY A 178 -24.76 -2.33 2.03
CA GLY A 178 -23.87 -2.49 0.88
C GLY A 178 -22.51 -1.76 1.01
N MET A 179 -22.15 -1.22 2.17
CA MET A 179 -20.84 -0.57 2.38
C MET A 179 -19.65 -1.44 1.95
N HIS A 180 -19.70 -2.76 2.19
CA HIS A 180 -18.67 -3.70 1.74
C HIS A 180 -18.54 -3.78 0.20
N VAL A 181 -19.62 -3.53 -0.54
CA VAL A 181 -19.59 -3.46 -2.02
C VAL A 181 -18.90 -2.17 -2.45
N VAL A 182 -19.23 -1.04 -1.82
CA VAL A 182 -18.61 0.26 -2.10
C VAL A 182 -17.11 0.19 -1.86
N ILE A 183 -16.68 -0.37 -0.73
CA ILE A 183 -15.26 -0.57 -0.39
C ILE A 183 -14.55 -1.44 -1.44
N LEU A 184 -15.17 -2.55 -1.86
CA LEU A 184 -14.60 -3.42 -2.89
C LEU A 184 -14.45 -2.71 -4.23
N VAL A 185 -15.50 -2.03 -4.71
CA VAL A 185 -15.47 -1.28 -5.98
C VAL A 185 -14.42 -0.17 -5.90
N PHE A 186 -14.36 0.56 -4.79
CA PHE A 186 -13.36 1.59 -4.54
C PHE A 186 -11.93 1.03 -4.62
N ALA A 187 -11.64 -0.07 -3.91
CA ALA A 187 -10.32 -0.69 -3.92
C ALA A 187 -9.93 -1.21 -5.31
N LEU A 188 -10.85 -1.91 -6.00
CA LEU A 188 -10.60 -2.42 -7.35
C LEU A 188 -10.35 -1.28 -8.35
N PHE A 189 -11.20 -0.25 -8.33
CA PHE A 189 -11.07 0.89 -9.22
C PHE A 189 -9.74 1.62 -9.01
N ARG A 190 -9.38 1.90 -7.75
CA ARG A 190 -8.09 2.50 -7.40
C ARG A 190 -6.92 1.65 -7.92
N THR A 191 -6.98 0.33 -7.73
CA THR A 191 -5.90 -0.58 -8.15
C THR A 191 -5.77 -0.68 -9.67
N VAL A 192 -6.88 -0.71 -10.40
CA VAL A 192 -6.86 -0.66 -11.87
C VAL A 192 -6.22 0.65 -12.35
N LEU A 193 -6.62 1.79 -11.78
CA LEU A 193 -6.02 3.08 -12.11
C LEU A 193 -4.52 3.13 -11.78
N ASP A 194 -4.11 2.53 -10.66
CA ASP A 194 -2.71 2.46 -10.26
C ASP A 194 -1.86 1.73 -11.30
N TYR A 195 -2.29 0.53 -11.72
CA TYR A 195 -1.59 -0.21 -12.77
C TYR A 195 -1.61 0.47 -14.14
N ILE A 196 -2.66 1.22 -14.48
CA ILE A 196 -2.72 1.99 -15.73
C ILE A 196 -1.76 3.18 -15.69
N ILE A 197 -1.79 3.97 -14.61
CA ILE A 197 -1.08 5.25 -14.51
C ILE A 197 0.41 5.03 -14.17
N CYS A 198 0.68 4.07 -13.30
CA CYS A 198 2.01 3.74 -12.79
C CYS A 198 2.59 2.47 -13.46
N GLY A 199 1.96 1.93 -14.50
CA GLY A 199 2.37 0.67 -15.13
C GLY A 199 3.83 0.61 -15.57
N SER A 200 4.39 1.71 -16.07
CA SER A 200 5.82 1.77 -16.46
C SER A 200 6.79 1.67 -15.28
N PHE A 201 6.33 1.98 -14.07
CA PHE A 201 7.11 1.81 -12.84
C PHE A 201 7.12 0.36 -12.39
N TYR A 202 5.96 -0.29 -12.41
CA TYR A 202 5.79 -1.71 -12.10
C TYR A 202 6.46 -2.64 -13.12
N PHE A 203 6.38 -2.27 -14.40
CA PHE A 203 6.85 -3.08 -15.52
C PHE A 203 7.79 -2.22 -16.39
N PRO A 204 9.04 -1.99 -15.92
CA PRO A 204 10.02 -1.26 -16.70
C PRO A 204 10.30 -1.99 -18.02
N ARG A 205 10.43 -1.25 -19.12
CA ARG A 205 10.82 -1.83 -20.41
C ARG A 205 12.30 -2.20 -20.39
N GLU A 206 12.67 -3.27 -21.07
CA GLU A 206 14.07 -3.59 -21.33
C GLU A 206 14.74 -2.40 -22.03
N PRO A 207 16.00 -2.06 -21.68
CA PRO A 207 16.72 -1.03 -22.39
C PRO A 207 16.88 -1.45 -23.86
N GLU A 208 16.53 -0.55 -24.80
CA GLU A 208 16.80 -0.79 -26.22
C GLU A 208 18.30 -1.05 -26.40
N PRO A 209 18.70 -2.07 -27.17
CA PRO A 209 20.11 -2.29 -27.48
C PRO A 209 20.69 -1.04 -28.12
N ALA A 210 21.92 -0.69 -27.76
CA ALA A 210 22.63 0.43 -28.36
C ALA A 210 22.63 0.24 -29.88
N LYS A 211 22.20 1.27 -30.63
CA LYS A 211 22.34 1.26 -32.08
C LYS A 211 23.80 1.55 -32.39
N ASP A 212 24.51 0.51 -32.83
CA ASP A 212 25.87 0.58 -33.37
C ASP A 212 25.93 1.43 -34.66
#